data_AF-A0A2G9T870-F1
#
_entry.id   AF-A0A2G9T870-F1
#
_cell.length_a   1.000
_cell.length_b   1.000
_cell.length_c   1.000
_cell.angle_alpha   90.00
_cell.angle_beta   90.00
_cell.angle_gamma   90.00
#
_symmetry.space_group_name_H-M   'P 1'
#
loop_
_entity.id
_entity.type
_entity.pdbx_description
1 polymer ?
#
loop_
_entity_poly.entity_id
_entity_poly.type
_entity_poly.pdbx_seq_one_letter_code
_entity_poly.pdbx_strand_id
1 'polypeptide(L)' 'PLDYEDAEQRDGFRLRIRVSDGLHDTTSNVVVQLIDENDHAPDIAGPSEVQIPEDAERGTIVARFTVTDRDAGDHAR' A
#
# COMPACT_ATOMS: atom_id res chain seq x y z
N PRO A 1 -11.47 -2.68 10.56
CA PRO A 1 -10.07 -2.39 10.95
C PRO A 1 -9.57 -1.25 10.05
N LEU A 2 -8.52 -0.52 10.45
CA LEU A 2 -7.90 0.49 9.58
C LEU A 2 -7.02 -0.22 8.54
N ASP A 3 -7.07 0.25 7.30
CA ASP A 3 -6.36 -0.32 6.15
C ASP A 3 -6.00 0.84 5.22
N TYR A 4 -4.70 1.08 4.99
CA TYR A 4 -4.24 2.21 4.18
C TYR A 4 -4.38 1.93 2.67
N GLU A 5 -4.30 0.67 2.28
CA GLU A 5 -4.44 0.17 0.91
C GLU A 5 -5.89 0.22 0.43
N ASP A 6 -6.86 0.26 1.35
CA ASP A 6 -8.26 0.47 1.04
C ASP A 6 -8.51 1.90 0.50
N ALA A 7 -8.95 1.98 -0.76
CA ALA A 7 -9.23 3.23 -1.45
C ALA A 7 -10.27 4.12 -0.74
N GLU A 8 -11.19 3.53 0.04
CA GLU A 8 -12.16 4.30 0.80
C GLU A 8 -11.57 4.92 2.08
N GLN A 9 -10.47 4.37 2.58
CA GLN A 9 -9.83 4.77 3.84
C GLN A 9 -8.54 5.56 3.65
N ARG A 10 -7.90 5.44 2.48
CA ARG A 10 -6.61 6.06 2.14
C ARG A 10 -6.57 7.57 2.35
N ASP A 11 -7.66 8.27 2.07
CA ASP A 11 -7.79 9.73 2.27
C ASP A 11 -8.11 10.12 3.72
N GLY A 12 -8.23 9.14 4.61
CA GLY A 12 -8.58 9.32 6.00
C GLY A 12 -10.06 9.64 6.25
N PHE A 13 -10.37 10.05 7.48
CA PHE A 13 -11.75 10.29 7.93
C PHE A 13 -11.96 11.74 8.34
N ARG A 14 -13.13 12.28 7.98
CA ARG A 14 -13.59 13.60 8.45
C ARG A 14 -14.75 13.42 9.40
N LEU A 15 -14.50 13.69 10.67
CA LEU A 15 -15.45 13.51 11.75
C LEU A 15 -16.00 14.88 12.17
N ARG A 16 -17.32 14.98 12.32
CA ARG A 16 -17.97 16.15 12.90
C ARG A 16 -18.34 15.84 14.35
N ILE A 17 -17.72 16.55 15.27
CA ILE A 17 -17.94 16.38 16.70
C ILE A 17 -18.90 17.47 17.16
N ARG A 18 -19.91 17.10 17.96
CA ARG A 18 -20.78 18.03 18.67
C ARG A 18 -20.49 17.93 20.16
N VAL A 19 -20.34 19.06 20.82
CA VAL A 19 -20.21 19.16 22.28
C VAL A 19 -21.39 19.97 22.80
N SER A 20 -22.04 19.47 23.85
CA SER A 20 -23.20 20.08 24.48
C SER A 20 -23.00 20.16 25.99
N ASP A 21 -23.33 21.29 26.60
CA ASP A 21 -23.44 21.42 28.06
C ASP A 21 -24.90 21.29 28.55
N GLY A 22 -25.83 20.99 27.64
CA GLY A 22 -27.27 20.91 27.92
C GLY A 22 -28.05 22.20 27.65
N LEU A 23 -27.37 23.34 27.47
CA LEU A 23 -27.97 24.62 27.09
C LEU A 23 -27.45 25.13 25.73
N HIS A 24 -26.14 24.97 25.50
CA HIS A 24 -25.46 25.35 24.28
C HIS A 24 -24.82 24.15 23.60
N ASP A 25 -24.75 24.23 22.28
CA ASP A 25 -24.08 23.26 21.45
C ASP A 25 -23.03 23.94 20.58
N THR A 26 -21.88 23.30 20.45
CA THR A 26 -20.87 23.68 19.45
C THR A 26 -20.50 22.48 18.61
N THR A 27 -20.06 22.74 17.38
CA THR A 27 -19.58 21.69 16.47
C THR A 27 -18.20 22.04 15.96
N SER A 28 -17.34 21.02 15.82
CA SER A 28 -16.01 21.14 15.24
C SER A 28 -15.73 19.96 14.33
N ASN A 29 -14.84 20.15 13.36
CA ASN A 29 -14.40 19.09 12.46
C ASN A 29 -13.03 18.58 12.89
N VAL A 30 -12.87 17.26 12.89
CA VAL A 30 -11.61 16.56 13.12
C VAL A 30 -11.28 15.76 11.87
N VAL A 31 -10.03 15.87 11.42
CA VAL A 31 -9.50 15.10 10.30
C VAL A 31 -8.53 14.07 10.86
N VAL A 32 -8.78 12.81 10.55
CA VAL A 32 -7.90 11.69 10.89
C VAL A 32 -7.25 11.23 9.60
N GLN A 33 -5.92 11.19 9.56
CA GLN A 33 -5.15 10.68 8.43
C GLN A 33 -4.64 9.29 8.78
N LEU A 34 -4.66 8.38 7.80
CA LEU A 34 -4.00 7.09 7.94
C LEU A 34 -2.54 7.24 7.56
N ILE A 35 -1.69 6.54 8.31
CA ILE A 35 -0.27 6.41 8.03
C ILE A 35 -0.07 5.00 7.49
N ASP A 36 0.61 4.93 6.36
CA ASP A 36 1.02 3.68 5.74
C ASP A 36 2.03 2.95 6.62
N GLU A 37 1.85 1.64 6.78
CA GLU A 37 2.75 0.76 7.53
C GLU A 37 3.20 -0.35 6.59
N ASN A 38 4.41 -0.88 6.80
CA ASN A 38 4.94 -1.94 5.95
C ASN A 38 4.32 -3.30 6.28
N ASP A 39 3.08 -3.54 5.87
CA ASP A 39 2.34 -4.75 6.22
C ASP A 39 2.03 -5.67 5.03
N HIS A 40 2.33 -5.25 3.80
CA HIS A 40 2.38 -6.15 2.65
C HIS A 40 3.80 -6.64 2.38
N ALA A 41 3.87 -7.89 1.90
CA ALA A 41 5.12 -8.45 1.41
C ALA A 41 5.17 -8.31 -0.12
N PRO A 42 6.36 -8.17 -0.72
CA PRO A 42 6.47 -8.02 -2.16
C PRO A 42 5.95 -9.26 -2.89
N ASP A 43 5.05 -9.05 -3.85
CA ASP A 43 4.60 -10.06 -4.81
C ASP A 43 5.62 -10.19 -5.94
N ILE A 44 6.21 -11.37 -6.09
CA ILE A 44 7.21 -11.66 -7.12
C ILE A 44 6.58 -12.49 -8.24
N ALA A 45 6.52 -11.93 -9.44
CA ALA A 45 6.06 -12.60 -10.65
C ALA A 45 7.24 -12.92 -11.57
N GLY A 46 7.39 -14.18 -11.95
CA GLY A 46 8.41 -14.61 -12.90
C GLY A 46 8.39 -16.13 -13.11
N PRO A 47 9.24 -16.64 -14.01
CA PRO A 47 9.34 -18.07 -14.25
C PRO A 47 9.92 -18.78 -13.03
N SER A 48 9.26 -19.85 -12.58
CA SER A 48 9.79 -20.74 -11.53
C SER A 48 10.91 -21.65 -12.03
N GLU A 49 10.96 -21.89 -13.34
CA GLU A 49 11.97 -22.69 -14.02
C GLU A 49 12.25 -22.09 -15.39
N VAL A 50 13.52 -22.09 -15.80
CA VAL A 50 13.96 -21.69 -17.14
C VAL A 50 14.96 -22.71 -17.66
N GLN A 51 14.76 -23.17 -18.88
CA GLN A 51 15.72 -24.01 -19.60
C GLN A 51 16.52 -23.14 -20.56
N ILE A 52 17.85 -23.32 -20.56
CA ILE A 52 18.76 -22.59 -21.46
C ILE A 52 19.59 -23.59 -22.29
N PRO A 53 19.79 -23.33 -23.58
CA PRO A 53 20.74 -24.09 -24.40
C PRO A 53 22.18 -23.94 -23.90
N GLU A 54 23.00 -24.99 -24.07
CA GLU A 54 24.41 -24.97 -23.66
C GLU A 54 25.27 -24.02 -24.52
N ASP A 55 24.83 -23.74 -25.74
CA ASP A 55 25.46 -22.85 -26.72
C ASP A 55 24.95 -21.40 -26.62
N ALA A 56 24.20 -21.06 -25.57
CA ALA A 56 23.72 -19.71 -25.34
C ALA A 56 24.87 -18.68 -25.33
N GLU A 57 24.71 -17.61 -26.11
CA GLU A 57 25.71 -16.56 -26.22
C GLU A 57 25.90 -15.79 -24.90
N ARG A 58 27.08 -15.18 -24.75
CA ARG A 58 27.35 -14.34 -23.58
C ARG A 58 26.45 -13.12 -23.60
N GLY A 59 25.74 -12.91 -22.48
CA GLY A 59 24.80 -11.80 -22.32
C GLY A 59 23.33 -12.18 -22.54
N THR A 60 23.02 -13.46 -22.79
CA THR A 60 21.63 -13.93 -22.83
C THR A 60 20.92 -13.66 -21.50
N ILE A 61 19.79 -12.94 -21.56
CA ILE A 61 18.90 -12.74 -20.42
C ILE A 61 18.13 -14.05 -20.20
N VAL A 62 18.37 -14.69 -19.06
CA VAL A 62 17.79 -16.00 -18.72
C VAL A 62 16.37 -15.87 -18.20
N ALA A 63 16.12 -14.92 -17.31
CA ALA A 63 14.82 -14.72 -16.70
C ALA A 63 14.58 -13.24 -16.43
N ARG A 64 13.32 -12.85 -16.37
CA ARG A 64 12.88 -11.55 -15.88
C ARG A 64 11.86 -11.76 -14.79
N PHE A 65 12.06 -11.05 -13.69
CA PHE A 65 11.12 -11.01 -12.58
C PHE A 65 10.54 -9.60 -12.50
N THR A 66 9.28 -9.54 -12.11
CA THR A 66 8.58 -8.31 -11.75
C THR A 66 8.26 -8.42 -10.28
N VAL A 67 8.61 -7.41 -9.50
CA VAL A 67 8.29 -7.33 -8.07
C VAL A 67 7.32 -6.18 -7.89
N THR A 68 6.22 -6.43 -7.19
CA THR A 68 5.20 -5.42 -6.89
C THR A 68 4.86 -5.48 -5.41
N ASP A 69 4.89 -4.34 -4.74
CA ASP A 69 4.41 -4.21 -3.37
C ASP A 69 3.20 -3.27 -3.35
N ARG A 70 2.25 -3.52 -2.45
CA ARG A 70 1.00 -2.74 -2.33
C ARG A 70 1.13 -1.56 -1.39
N ASP A 71 2.11 -1.59 -0.49
CA ASP A 71 2.42 -0.49 0.41
C ASP A 71 2.81 0.76 -0.41
N ALA A 72 2.87 1.94 0.20
CA ALA A 72 3.22 3.18 -0.49
C ALA A 72 4.63 3.70 -0.14
N GLY A 73 5.16 4.57 -1.01
CA GLY A 73 6.41 5.27 -0.75
C GLY A 73 7.62 4.33 -0.63
N ASP A 74 8.40 4.49 0.43
CA ASP A 74 9.60 3.67 0.69
C ASP A 74 9.25 2.24 1.14
N HIS A 75 8.02 2.00 1.61
CA HIS A 75 7.52 0.66 1.95
C HIS A 75 7.20 -0.15 0.68
N ALA A 76 6.97 0.53 -0.45
CA ALA A 76 6.69 -0.08 -1.74
C ALA A 76 7.93 -0.52 -2.56
N ARG A 77 9.14 -0.34 -2.03
CA ARG A 77 10.39 -0.28 -2.81
C ARG A 77 11.32 -1.48 -2.67
#